data_AF-A0A7K4SQ74-F1
#
_entry.id   AF-A0A7K4SQ74-F1
#
_cell.length_a   1.000
_cell.length_b   1.000
_cell.length_c   1.000
_cell.angle_alpha   90.00
_cell.angle_beta   90.00
_cell.angle_gamma   90.00
#
_symmetry.space_group_name_H-M   'P 1'
#
loop_
_entity.id
_entity.type
_entity.pdbx_description
1 polymer ?
#
loop_
_entity_poly.entity_id
_entity_poly.type
_entity_poly.pdbx_seq_one_letter_code
_entity_poly.pdbx_strand_id
1 'polypeptide(L)'
;DAEVNTRKKTFSEVQTERLEQAERTVLIKCPPKLNEKKLLQYLSSHGNIESHFFFENRGIHALIEFSEKNSVASLQDAIGLPSAAEHHVVPFKSRLFTFILKNPVSQAAEETPVHLSPQSHIPVKELIQKLCHADSISNQMYILLNEYQLTEENIKLRFLACSLVRDFARAYFPDSMVKPFGSSVNTFGKLGCDVDMFLDFHDIRKHATKMKKGPFEMEYQMKRLPSERLANQKILSVIGDCLDNFGPGCVSVQKILNARCPLVKFSHQPTGFQCDLSVSNSIAIRSSELLYIYGCLDSRVRALVFSIRCWARVHGLTNSVPGTWITNFSLTMMVMFFLQKRSPPVIPTLDQLKELADEKDKHVIGGYDCSFVSDLSKIKPTKNTETLDVLLSDFFEYFGNFDFRKNSINLRKGKEVNKPESSPLYIWNPFEQDLNISKNVNQPQLEKFVAMARESAWILQKEEKTQRMINKEPWGLAALLVPFGKSNTSKMKNRTKGIGSETIRSLLDSLKLNNANSLQKAVGK
;
A
#
# COMPACT_ATOMS: atom_id res chain seq x y z
N ASP A 1 -13.19 9.42 17.10
CA ASP A 1 -12.16 9.24 18.14
C ASP A 1 -10.84 8.61 17.66
N ALA A 2 -10.85 7.52 16.88
CA ALA A 2 -9.61 6.90 16.36
C ALA A 2 -8.78 7.81 15.41
N GLU A 3 -9.42 8.62 14.56
CA GLU A 3 -8.75 9.59 13.67
C GLU A 3 -8.13 10.79 14.43
N VAL A 4 -8.62 11.10 15.63
CA VAL A 4 -8.10 12.21 16.45
C VAL A 4 -6.88 11.75 17.27
N ASN A 5 -6.86 10.51 17.75
CA ASN A 5 -5.72 9.94 18.47
C ASN A 5 -4.52 9.63 17.57
N THR A 6 -4.74 9.29 16.29
CA THR A 6 -3.65 9.07 15.31
C THR A 6 -2.90 10.34 14.94
N ARG A 7 -3.47 11.53 15.15
CA ARG A 7 -2.78 12.81 14.93
C ARG A 7 -1.70 13.14 15.97
N LYS A 8 -1.58 12.35 17.05
CA LYS A 8 -0.61 12.59 18.13
C LYS A 8 0.63 11.70 18.09
N LYS A 9 0.61 10.59 17.36
CA LYS A 9 1.72 9.64 17.29
C LYS A 9 2.44 9.75 15.96
N THR A 10 3.76 9.73 15.99
CA THR A 10 4.60 9.62 14.79
C THR A 10 4.45 8.24 14.15
N PHE A 11 4.79 8.14 12.87
CA PHE A 11 4.80 6.85 12.16
C PHE A 11 5.66 5.79 12.87
N SER A 12 6.83 6.18 13.39
CA SER A 12 7.74 5.28 14.10
C SER A 12 7.16 4.80 15.43
N GLU A 13 6.47 5.65 16.18
CA GLU A 13 5.79 5.26 17.42
C GLU A 13 4.66 4.27 17.14
N VAL A 14 3.82 4.53 16.12
CA VAL A 14 2.78 3.60 15.69
C VAL A 14 3.37 2.24 15.34
N GLN A 15 4.42 2.20 14.50
CA GLN A 15 5.09 0.95 14.13
C GLN A 15 5.64 0.21 15.36
N THR A 16 6.23 0.93 16.32
CA THR A 16 6.80 0.34 17.54
C THR A 16 5.72 -0.29 18.41
N GLU A 17 4.62 0.42 18.65
CA GLU A 17 3.47 -0.08 19.41
C GLU A 17 2.86 -1.33 18.75
N ARG A 18 2.64 -1.29 17.42
CA ARG A 18 2.08 -2.43 16.69
C ARG A 18 2.99 -3.65 16.70
N LEU A 19 4.31 -3.46 16.63
CA LEU A 19 5.26 -4.56 16.73
C LEU A 19 5.28 -5.16 18.13
N GLU A 20 5.22 -4.35 19.18
CA GLU A 20 5.14 -4.79 20.58
C GLU A 20 3.87 -5.61 20.84
N GLN A 21 2.70 -5.12 20.43
CA GLN A 21 1.44 -5.87 20.41
C GLN A 21 1.59 -7.22 19.68
N ALA A 22 2.24 -7.21 18.51
CA ALA A 22 2.46 -8.41 17.73
C ALA A 22 3.49 -9.38 18.33
N GLU A 23 4.31 -9.00 19.30
CA GLU A 23 5.22 -9.92 20.01
C GLU A 23 4.50 -10.78 21.06
N ARG A 24 3.41 -10.25 21.63
CA ARG A 24 2.57 -10.92 22.63
C ARG A 24 1.26 -11.50 22.05
N THR A 25 1.23 -11.65 20.73
CA THR A 25 0.10 -12.18 19.98
C THR A 25 0.40 -13.58 19.42
N VAL A 26 -0.61 -14.45 19.38
CA VAL A 26 -0.55 -15.81 18.83
C VAL A 26 -1.67 -16.06 17.83
N LEU A 27 -1.50 -17.07 16.97
CA LEU A 27 -2.52 -17.48 16.00
C LEU A 27 -2.95 -18.93 16.26
N ILE A 28 -4.25 -19.16 16.36
CA ILE A 28 -4.82 -20.47 16.69
C ILE A 28 -5.73 -20.92 15.55
N LYS A 29 -5.49 -22.12 15.00
CA LYS A 29 -6.48 -22.83 14.17
C LYS A 29 -7.51 -23.47 15.10
N CYS A 30 -8.75 -23.02 15.00
CA CYS A 30 -9.83 -23.44 15.88
C CYS A 30 -10.42 -24.79 15.44
N PRO A 31 -11.01 -25.55 16.38
CA PRO A 31 -11.77 -26.74 16.03
C PRO A 31 -13.05 -26.36 15.25
N PRO A 32 -13.60 -27.26 14.41
CA PRO A 32 -14.82 -27.00 13.64
C PRO A 32 -16.03 -26.64 14.51
N LYS A 33 -16.15 -27.27 15.69
CA LYS A 33 -17.16 -26.95 16.71
C LYS A 33 -16.54 -26.03 17.76
N LEU A 34 -16.44 -24.74 17.43
CA LEU A 34 -15.85 -23.74 18.30
C LEU A 34 -16.89 -23.20 19.30
N ASN A 35 -16.54 -23.18 20.58
CA ASN A 35 -17.24 -22.38 21.59
C ASN A 35 -16.30 -21.25 22.03
N GLU A 36 -16.60 -20.02 21.62
CA GLU A 36 -15.75 -18.84 21.87
C GLU A 36 -15.49 -18.64 23.36
N LYS A 37 -16.53 -18.70 24.20
CA LYS A 37 -16.40 -18.47 25.65
C LYS A 37 -15.47 -19.49 26.30
N LYS A 38 -15.58 -20.77 25.95
CA LYS A 38 -14.70 -21.83 26.48
C LYS A 38 -13.26 -21.66 25.99
N LEU A 39 -13.06 -21.29 24.73
CA LEU A 39 -11.74 -21.01 24.19
C LEU A 39 -11.06 -19.87 24.95
N LEU A 40 -11.75 -18.73 25.08
CA LEU A 40 -11.22 -17.56 25.78
C LEU A 40 -10.98 -17.83 27.25
N GLN A 41 -11.90 -18.51 27.94
CA GLN A 41 -11.72 -18.87 29.35
C GLN A 41 -10.48 -19.74 29.58
N TYR A 42 -10.23 -20.71 28.69
CA TYR A 42 -9.02 -21.52 28.74
C TYR A 42 -7.77 -20.66 28.49
N LEU A 43 -7.77 -19.84 27.44
CA LEU A 43 -6.62 -18.98 27.13
C LEU A 43 -6.33 -17.96 28.24
N SER A 44 -7.36 -17.42 28.90
CA SER A 44 -7.22 -16.51 30.04
C SER A 44 -6.52 -17.15 31.24
N SER A 45 -6.49 -18.48 31.35
CA SER A 45 -5.71 -19.16 32.39
C SER A 45 -4.19 -19.05 32.19
N HIS A 46 -3.73 -18.70 30.99
CA HIS A 46 -2.32 -18.41 30.67
C HIS A 46 -1.97 -16.92 30.79
N GLY A 47 -2.97 -16.05 30.94
CA GLY A 47 -2.82 -14.62 31.18
C GLY A 47 -3.93 -13.79 30.54
N ASN A 48 -3.99 -12.51 30.90
CA ASN A 48 -5.06 -11.63 30.42
C ASN A 48 -5.02 -11.44 28.90
N ILE A 49 -6.19 -11.39 28.26
CA ILE A 49 -6.35 -11.15 26.83
C ILE A 49 -6.73 -9.70 26.62
N GLU A 50 -5.91 -8.96 25.88
CA GLU A 50 -6.13 -7.55 25.57
C GLU A 50 -7.14 -7.40 24.43
N SER A 51 -7.00 -8.25 23.39
CA SER A 51 -7.94 -8.29 22.28
C SER A 51 -7.90 -9.63 21.56
N HIS A 52 -8.99 -9.97 20.89
CA HIS A 52 -9.08 -11.13 20.02
C HIS A 52 -10.03 -10.87 18.86
N PHE A 53 -9.86 -11.62 17.78
CA PHE A 53 -10.85 -11.71 16.72
C PHE A 53 -10.72 -13.04 15.97
N PHE A 54 -11.77 -13.39 15.24
CA PHE A 54 -11.81 -14.58 14.41
C PHE A 54 -11.87 -14.21 12.94
N PHE A 55 -11.29 -15.04 12.08
CA PHE A 55 -11.38 -14.89 10.63
C PHE A 55 -11.39 -16.25 9.95
N GLU A 56 -11.98 -16.30 8.77
CA GLU A 56 -12.06 -17.51 7.97
C GLU A 56 -10.90 -17.59 6.98
N ASN A 57 -10.18 -18.71 7.00
CA ASN A 57 -9.16 -19.03 6.01
C ASN A 57 -8.86 -20.55 6.04
N ARG A 58 -9.63 -21.33 5.25
CA ARG A 58 -9.56 -22.80 5.23
C ARG A 58 -9.82 -23.38 6.64
N GLY A 59 -10.88 -22.88 7.26
CA GLY A 59 -11.23 -23.08 8.66
C GLY A 59 -11.14 -21.77 9.45
N ILE A 60 -11.75 -21.79 10.63
CA ILE A 60 -11.76 -20.64 11.54
C ILE A 60 -10.40 -20.53 12.23
N HIS A 61 -9.84 -19.33 12.18
CA HIS A 61 -8.64 -18.95 12.91
C HIS A 61 -8.97 -17.86 13.93
N ALA A 62 -8.28 -17.89 15.07
CA ALA A 62 -8.34 -16.86 16.09
C ALA A 62 -6.98 -16.18 16.24
N LEU A 63 -6.96 -14.86 16.21
CA LEU A 63 -5.82 -14.06 16.66
C LEU A 63 -6.07 -13.67 18.11
N ILE A 64 -5.12 -13.97 18.99
CA ILE A 64 -5.20 -13.69 20.43
C ILE A 64 -4.02 -12.80 20.81
N GLU A 65 -4.32 -11.57 21.23
CA GLU A 65 -3.35 -10.65 21.79
C GLU A 65 -3.42 -10.71 23.32
N PHE A 66 -2.40 -11.27 23.97
CA PHE A 66 -2.29 -11.24 25.44
C PHE A 66 -1.80 -9.88 25.92
N SER A 67 -2.17 -9.46 27.12
CA SER A 67 -1.64 -8.22 27.73
C SER A 67 -0.14 -8.34 28.05
N GLU A 68 0.37 -9.56 28.30
CA GLU A 68 1.78 -9.81 28.63
C GLU A 68 2.44 -10.83 27.70
N LYS A 69 3.74 -10.61 27.42
CA LYS A 69 4.54 -11.52 26.58
C LYS A 69 4.75 -12.90 27.22
N ASN A 70 4.80 -12.98 28.55
CA ASN A 70 5.00 -14.24 29.28
C ASN A 70 3.84 -15.22 29.10
N SER A 71 2.64 -14.73 28.80
CA SER A 71 1.46 -15.57 28.50
C SER A 71 1.67 -16.44 27.26
N VAL A 72 2.43 -15.95 26.29
CA VAL A 72 2.81 -16.74 25.11
C VAL A 72 3.67 -17.93 25.52
N ALA A 73 4.66 -17.72 26.39
CA ALA A 73 5.52 -18.80 26.89
C ALA A 73 4.73 -19.80 27.73
N SER A 74 3.88 -19.32 28.65
CA SER A 74 2.96 -20.16 29.43
C SER A 74 2.08 -21.05 28.55
N LEU A 75 1.54 -20.51 27.45
CA LEU A 75 0.75 -21.29 26.50
C LEU A 75 1.62 -22.30 25.72
N GLN A 76 2.82 -21.90 25.28
CA GLN A 76 3.75 -22.79 24.57
C GLN A 76 4.20 -23.98 25.43
N ASP A 77 4.37 -23.79 26.74
CA ASP A 77 4.74 -24.86 27.68
C ASP A 77 3.64 -25.93 27.81
N ALA A 78 2.37 -25.56 27.57
CA ALA A 78 1.24 -26.48 27.56
C ALA A 78 1.02 -27.18 26.20
N ILE A 79 1.74 -26.79 25.15
CA ILE A 79 1.55 -27.28 23.78
C ILE A 79 2.58 -28.37 23.44
N GLY A 80 2.08 -29.55 23.12
CA GLY A 80 2.88 -30.67 22.63
C GLY A 80 3.20 -30.58 21.14
N LEU A 81 4.19 -31.37 20.70
CA LEU A 81 4.41 -31.61 19.28
C LEU A 81 3.27 -32.47 18.71
N PRO A 82 2.95 -32.36 17.41
CA PRO A 82 2.05 -33.31 16.74
C PRO A 82 2.51 -34.76 16.98
N SER A 83 1.56 -35.67 17.17
CA SER A 83 1.87 -37.09 17.41
C SER A 83 2.71 -37.68 16.27
N ALA A 84 3.83 -38.32 16.62
CA ALA A 84 4.74 -38.95 15.67
C ALA A 84 4.09 -40.08 14.86
N ALA A 85 2.94 -40.60 15.30
CA ALA A 85 2.24 -41.69 14.64
C ALA A 85 1.64 -41.32 13.27
N GLU A 86 1.43 -40.02 13.00
CA GLU A 86 0.76 -39.59 11.76
C GLU A 86 1.66 -38.76 10.83
N HIS A 87 2.62 -37.97 11.34
CA HIS A 87 3.40 -37.04 10.50
C HIS A 87 4.86 -36.89 11.00
N HIS A 88 5.85 -37.04 10.12
CA HIS A 88 7.22 -36.59 10.38
C HIS A 88 7.26 -35.08 10.17
N VAL A 89 7.56 -34.31 11.23
CA VAL A 89 7.50 -32.83 11.20
C VAL A 89 8.85 -32.20 11.48
N VAL A 90 9.07 -31.00 10.94
CA VAL A 90 10.20 -30.14 11.32
C VAL A 90 9.85 -29.49 12.67
N PRO A 91 10.63 -29.73 13.76
CA PRO A 91 10.24 -29.34 15.11
C PRO A 91 10.54 -27.87 15.43
N PHE A 92 10.19 -26.94 14.52
CA PHE A 92 10.25 -25.51 14.77
C PHE A 92 9.06 -25.06 15.62
N LYS A 93 9.29 -24.81 16.92
CA LYS A 93 8.26 -24.29 17.82
C LYS A 93 7.96 -22.83 17.47
N SER A 94 6.70 -22.52 17.21
CA SER A 94 6.26 -21.18 16.79
C SER A 94 5.12 -20.67 17.66
N ARG A 95 4.53 -19.52 17.28
CA ARG A 95 3.30 -18.96 17.86
C ARG A 95 2.05 -19.30 17.03
N LEU A 96 2.16 -20.33 16.18
CA LEU A 96 1.06 -20.91 15.42
C LEU A 96 0.62 -22.20 16.10
N PHE A 97 -0.64 -22.26 16.51
CA PHE A 97 -1.20 -23.37 17.27
C PHE A 97 -2.40 -23.98 16.56
N THR A 98 -2.67 -25.26 16.82
CA THR A 98 -3.88 -25.95 16.36
C THR A 98 -4.58 -26.55 17.56
N PHE A 99 -5.84 -26.17 17.78
CA PHE A 99 -6.64 -26.68 18.90
C PHE A 99 -7.61 -27.74 18.39
N ILE A 100 -7.56 -28.92 19.01
CA ILE A 100 -8.39 -30.06 18.65
C ILE A 100 -9.18 -30.50 19.90
N LEU A 101 -10.46 -30.80 19.73
CA LEU A 101 -11.28 -31.34 20.80
C LEU A 101 -10.91 -32.81 21.05
N LYS A 102 -10.58 -33.16 22.31
CA LYS A 102 -10.27 -34.55 22.69
C LYS A 102 -11.44 -35.51 22.40
N ASN A 103 -12.68 -35.07 22.63
CA ASN A 103 -13.91 -35.84 22.40
C ASN A 103 -14.91 -35.03 21.55
N PRO A 104 -14.89 -35.14 20.20
CA PRO A 104 -15.74 -34.33 19.31
C PRO A 104 -17.24 -34.65 19.37
N VAL A 105 -17.60 -35.83 19.88
CA VAL A 105 -18.96 -36.41 19.83
C VAL A 105 -19.79 -36.03 21.06
N SER A 106 -19.17 -35.77 22.22
CA SER A 106 -19.87 -35.54 23.49
C SER A 106 -20.18 -34.06 23.80
N GLN A 107 -19.75 -33.13 22.97
CA GLN A 107 -20.08 -31.71 23.14
C GLN A 107 -21.31 -31.36 22.31
N ALA A 108 -22.45 -31.17 22.99
CA ALA A 108 -23.69 -30.69 22.41
C ALA A 108 -23.49 -29.32 21.74
N ALA A 109 -24.18 -29.12 20.62
CA ALA A 109 -24.10 -27.94 19.77
C ALA A 109 -24.75 -26.72 20.43
N GLU A 110 -24.06 -26.05 21.34
CA GLU A 110 -24.35 -24.64 21.64
C GLU A 110 -23.70 -23.76 20.56
N GLU A 111 -24.36 -23.72 19.40
CA GLU A 111 -23.93 -22.96 18.22
C GLU A 111 -24.29 -21.49 18.40
N THR A 112 -23.44 -20.74 19.11
CA THR A 112 -23.39 -19.29 18.88
C THR A 112 -22.42 -19.05 17.73
N PRO A 113 -22.89 -18.57 16.56
CA PRO A 113 -22.01 -18.29 15.44
C PRO A 113 -21.04 -17.19 15.83
N VAL A 114 -19.75 -17.46 15.64
CA VAL A 114 -18.68 -16.53 15.97
C VAL A 114 -18.61 -15.44 14.91
N HIS A 115 -18.42 -14.19 15.32
CA HIS A 115 -18.25 -13.07 14.40
C HIS A 115 -16.91 -13.19 13.66
N LEU A 116 -16.96 -13.21 12.32
CA LEU A 116 -15.79 -13.34 11.47
C LEU A 116 -15.40 -11.99 10.87
N SER A 117 -14.21 -11.51 11.21
CA SER A 117 -13.65 -10.28 10.68
C SER A 117 -13.16 -10.50 9.24
N PRO A 118 -13.67 -9.74 8.25
CA PRO A 118 -13.30 -9.92 6.84
C PRO A 118 -11.86 -9.50 6.57
N GLN A 119 -11.13 -10.33 5.81
CA GLN A 119 -9.74 -10.06 5.41
C GLN A 119 -9.62 -9.64 3.93
N SER A 120 -10.75 -9.53 3.23
CA SER A 120 -10.88 -9.14 1.82
C SER A 120 -12.00 -8.12 1.63
N HIS A 121 -11.84 -7.21 0.68
CA HIS A 121 -12.89 -6.23 0.33
C HIS A 121 -13.98 -6.87 -0.57
N ILE A 122 -15.15 -6.25 -0.61
CA ILE A 122 -16.24 -6.68 -1.51
C ILE A 122 -15.85 -6.57 -3.00
N PRO A 123 -16.41 -7.42 -3.89
CA PRO A 123 -16.23 -7.29 -5.33
C PRO A 123 -16.72 -5.95 -5.88
N VAL A 124 -16.13 -5.48 -6.99
CA VAL A 124 -16.50 -4.19 -7.62
C VAL A 124 -17.97 -4.13 -8.01
N LYS A 125 -18.58 -5.25 -8.39
CA LYS A 125 -20.01 -5.32 -8.77
C LYS A 125 -20.93 -4.94 -7.60
N GLU A 126 -20.66 -5.47 -6.41
CA GLU A 126 -21.41 -5.15 -5.18
C GLU A 126 -21.11 -3.73 -4.71
N LEU A 127 -19.85 -3.29 -4.85
CA LEU A 127 -19.48 -1.91 -4.55
C LEU A 127 -20.29 -0.93 -5.41
N ILE A 128 -20.37 -1.12 -6.73
CA ILE A 128 -21.14 -0.25 -7.63
C ILE A 128 -22.59 -0.12 -7.16
N GLN A 129 -23.21 -1.22 -6.73
CA GLN A 129 -24.57 -1.16 -6.18
C GLN A 129 -24.64 -0.25 -4.96
N LYS A 130 -23.72 -0.39 -3.99
CA LYS A 130 -23.66 0.51 -2.83
C LYS A 130 -23.45 1.97 -3.24
N LEU A 131 -22.55 2.23 -4.18
CA LEU A 131 -22.25 3.59 -4.65
C LEU A 131 -23.46 4.26 -5.32
N CYS A 132 -24.28 3.53 -6.07
CA CYS A 132 -25.47 4.09 -6.71
C CYS A 132 -26.52 4.60 -5.72
N HIS A 133 -26.54 4.08 -4.48
CA HIS A 133 -27.47 4.49 -3.42
C HIS A 133 -26.98 5.67 -2.58
N ALA A 134 -25.76 6.16 -2.82
CA ALA A 134 -25.28 7.38 -2.18
C ALA A 134 -26.06 8.60 -2.69
N ASP A 135 -25.86 9.73 -2.02
CA ASP A 135 -26.43 11.06 -2.29
C ASP A 135 -25.44 12.00 -3.00
N SER A 136 -24.13 11.74 -2.89
CA SER A 136 -23.08 12.57 -3.53
C SER A 136 -21.87 11.73 -3.97
N ILE A 137 -21.09 12.26 -4.93
CA ILE A 137 -19.80 11.66 -5.32
C ILE A 137 -18.85 11.60 -4.12
N SER A 138 -18.85 12.64 -3.28
CA SER A 138 -18.08 12.65 -2.04
C SER A 138 -18.42 11.44 -1.15
N ASN A 139 -19.71 11.15 -0.95
CA ASN A 139 -20.14 10.00 -0.16
C ASN A 139 -19.85 8.66 -0.87
N GLN A 140 -19.94 8.60 -2.21
CA GLN A 140 -19.48 7.42 -2.97
C GLN A 140 -17.99 7.12 -2.72
N MET A 141 -17.13 8.14 -2.74
CA MET A 141 -15.69 7.99 -2.52
C MET A 141 -15.39 7.52 -1.09
N TYR A 142 -16.12 8.03 -0.09
CA TYR A 142 -15.99 7.56 1.29
C TYR A 142 -16.54 6.14 1.51
N ILE A 143 -17.64 5.76 0.86
CA ILE A 143 -18.11 4.37 0.86
C ILE A 143 -17.02 3.45 0.30
N LEU A 144 -16.44 3.80 -0.86
CA LEU A 144 -15.34 3.02 -1.43
C LEU A 144 -14.16 2.91 -0.48
N LEU A 145 -13.73 4.03 0.13
CA LEU A 145 -12.65 4.04 1.10
C LEU A 145 -12.93 3.08 2.27
N ASN A 146 -14.13 3.17 2.85
CA ASN A 146 -14.51 2.37 4.03
C ASN A 146 -14.59 0.87 3.73
N GLU A 147 -15.11 0.50 2.55
CA GLU A 147 -15.20 -0.91 2.13
C GLU A 147 -13.84 -1.52 1.78
N TYR A 148 -12.85 -0.70 1.41
CA TYR A 148 -11.58 -1.17 0.88
C TYR A 148 -10.42 -1.03 1.86
N GLN A 149 -10.42 -0.03 2.74
CA GLN A 149 -9.30 0.22 3.67
C GLN A 149 -9.01 -0.99 4.57
N LEU A 150 -7.77 -1.07 5.05
CA LEU A 150 -7.42 -2.06 6.07
C LEU A 150 -8.24 -1.83 7.35
N THR A 151 -8.78 -2.90 7.93
CA THR A 151 -9.39 -2.86 9.25
C THR A 151 -8.33 -2.99 10.33
N GLU A 152 -8.70 -2.68 11.57
CA GLU A 152 -7.83 -2.84 12.75
C GLU A 152 -7.35 -4.29 12.90
N GLU A 153 -8.25 -5.26 12.71
CA GLU A 153 -7.97 -6.69 12.75
C GLU A 153 -6.99 -7.10 11.66
N ASN A 154 -7.19 -6.60 10.43
CA ASN A 154 -6.28 -6.89 9.31
C ASN A 154 -4.88 -6.31 9.57
N ILE A 155 -4.80 -5.11 10.15
CA ILE A 155 -3.53 -4.50 10.55
C ILE A 155 -2.83 -5.37 11.61
N LYS A 156 -3.51 -5.76 12.69
CA LYS A 156 -2.96 -6.67 13.71
C LYS A 156 -2.43 -7.97 13.09
N LEU A 157 -3.18 -8.57 12.15
CA LEU A 157 -2.77 -9.78 11.45
C LEU A 157 -1.49 -9.58 10.60
N ARG A 158 -1.35 -8.42 9.93
CA ARG A 158 -0.15 -8.07 9.14
C ARG A 158 1.09 -7.93 10.01
N PHE A 159 0.96 -7.25 11.15
CA PHE A 159 2.05 -7.12 12.11
C PHE A 159 2.41 -8.46 12.76
N LEU A 160 1.43 -9.30 13.06
CA LEU A 160 1.68 -10.68 13.51
C LEU A 160 2.46 -11.48 12.45
N ALA A 161 2.08 -11.39 11.17
CA ALA A 161 2.82 -12.07 10.09
C ALA A 161 4.30 -11.63 10.05
N CYS A 162 4.57 -10.33 10.15
CA CYS A 162 5.94 -9.81 10.24
C CYS A 162 6.67 -10.34 11.50
N SER A 163 5.99 -10.35 12.63
CA SER A 163 6.50 -10.84 13.92
C SER A 163 6.85 -12.33 13.87
N LEU A 164 6.07 -13.16 13.17
CA LEU A 164 6.34 -14.59 12.96
C LEU A 164 7.54 -14.81 12.03
N VAL A 165 7.63 -14.05 10.93
CA VAL A 165 8.79 -14.10 10.02
C VAL A 165 10.06 -13.63 10.74
N ARG A 166 9.96 -12.65 11.64
CA ARG A 166 11.06 -12.24 12.52
C ARG A 166 11.52 -13.39 13.40
N ASP A 167 10.61 -14.06 14.11
CA ASP A 167 10.98 -15.17 15.00
C ASP A 167 11.68 -16.30 14.23
N PHE A 168 11.23 -16.55 13.00
CA PHE A 168 11.87 -17.50 12.10
C PHE A 168 13.28 -17.07 11.68
N ALA A 169 13.45 -15.81 11.25
CA ALA A 169 14.76 -15.25 10.90
C ALA A 169 15.74 -15.26 12.08
N ARG A 170 15.23 -15.07 13.31
CA ARG A 170 16.03 -15.07 14.56
C ARG A 170 16.66 -16.41 14.89
N ALA A 171 16.21 -17.52 14.28
CA ALA A 171 16.87 -18.81 14.44
C ALA A 171 18.34 -18.79 13.95
N TYR A 172 18.63 -18.02 12.89
CA TYR A 172 19.99 -17.83 12.37
C TYR A 172 20.56 -16.44 12.63
N PHE A 173 19.70 -15.43 12.69
CA PHE A 173 20.10 -14.02 12.79
C PHE A 173 19.41 -13.38 14.00
N PRO A 174 19.93 -13.57 15.23
CA PRO A 174 19.24 -13.18 16.47
C PRO A 174 18.80 -11.73 16.51
N ASP A 175 19.61 -10.82 15.95
CA ASP A 175 19.38 -9.37 15.90
C ASP A 175 18.37 -8.92 14.83
N SER A 176 17.69 -9.87 14.18
CA SER A 176 16.70 -9.57 13.16
C SER A 176 15.51 -8.78 13.70
N MET A 177 15.09 -7.79 12.93
CA MET A 177 13.81 -7.11 12.99
C MET A 177 13.12 -7.21 11.64
N VAL A 178 11.84 -7.58 11.65
CA VAL A 178 11.01 -7.56 10.44
C VAL A 178 9.86 -6.59 10.69
N LYS A 179 9.74 -5.56 9.87
CA LYS A 179 8.62 -4.60 9.97
C LYS A 179 7.93 -4.46 8.61
N PRO A 180 6.61 -4.19 8.61
CA PRO A 180 5.90 -3.91 7.39
C PRO A 180 6.26 -2.52 6.84
N PHE A 181 6.27 -2.40 5.52
CA PHE A 181 6.32 -1.12 4.81
C PHE A 181 5.26 -1.07 3.69
N GLY A 182 5.27 -0.01 2.90
CA GLY A 182 4.41 0.12 1.73
C GLY A 182 2.93 0.20 2.11
N SER A 183 2.09 -0.51 1.35
CA SER A 183 0.63 -0.44 1.48
C SER A 183 0.12 -0.84 2.86
N SER A 184 0.87 -1.68 3.60
CA SER A 184 0.45 -2.13 4.93
C SER A 184 0.47 -1.02 5.99
N VAL A 185 1.22 0.06 5.78
CA VAL A 185 1.45 1.10 6.82
C VAL A 185 1.35 2.54 6.31
N ASN A 186 1.27 2.75 5.00
CA ASN A 186 1.22 4.10 4.41
C ASN A 186 -0.19 4.72 4.34
N THR A 187 -1.19 4.13 5.01
CA THR A 187 -2.64 4.50 5.00
C THR A 187 -3.41 4.26 3.69
N PHE A 188 -2.74 3.84 2.62
CA PHE A 188 -3.33 3.56 1.30
C PHE A 188 -3.46 2.05 1.01
N GLY A 189 -3.29 1.21 2.03
CA GLY A 189 -3.55 -0.23 1.94
C GLY A 189 -5.01 -0.55 1.76
N LYS A 190 -5.30 -1.51 0.88
CA LYS A 190 -6.64 -2.09 0.76
C LYS A 190 -6.62 -3.54 1.24
N LEU A 191 -7.75 -4.05 1.74
CA LEU A 191 -7.88 -5.46 2.10
C LEU A 191 -7.48 -6.35 0.91
N GLY A 192 -6.74 -7.42 1.21
CA GLY A 192 -6.15 -8.30 0.21
C GLY A 192 -4.91 -7.76 -0.52
N CYS A 193 -4.35 -6.60 -0.16
CA CYS A 193 -3.02 -6.21 -0.67
C CYS A 193 -1.89 -6.99 0.01
N ASP A 194 -0.77 -7.13 -0.69
CA ASP A 194 0.44 -7.81 -0.22
C ASP A 194 0.97 -7.20 1.09
N VAL A 195 1.75 -8.00 1.81
CA VAL A 195 2.52 -7.59 2.99
C VAL A 195 3.98 -7.44 2.57
N ASP A 196 4.36 -6.21 2.25
CA ASP A 196 5.76 -5.85 2.00
C ASP A 196 6.50 -5.78 3.34
N MET A 197 7.52 -6.63 3.50
CA MET A 197 8.31 -6.78 4.72
C MET A 197 9.75 -6.35 4.47
N PHE A 198 10.31 -5.58 5.39
CA PHE A 198 11.74 -5.32 5.41
C PHE A 198 12.39 -6.01 6.60
N LEU A 199 13.50 -6.69 6.33
CA LEU A 199 14.40 -7.26 7.32
C LEU A 199 15.55 -6.28 7.56
N ASP A 200 15.82 -6.04 8.84
CA ASP A 200 16.92 -5.21 9.32
C ASP A 200 17.59 -5.90 10.51
N PHE A 201 18.82 -5.48 10.84
CA PHE A 201 19.60 -6.01 11.95
C PHE A 201 19.94 -4.88 12.91
N HIS A 202 19.38 -4.95 14.12
CA HIS A 202 19.68 -4.00 15.19
C HIS A 202 20.17 -4.76 16.40
N ASP A 203 21.25 -4.26 17.03
CA ASP A 203 21.77 -4.83 18.26
C ASP A 203 20.67 -4.86 19.32
N ILE A 204 20.23 -6.06 19.71
CA ILE A 204 19.16 -6.26 20.70
C ILE A 204 19.63 -5.80 22.08
N ARG A 205 20.94 -5.62 22.30
CA ARG A 205 21.51 -5.11 23.54
C ARG A 205 21.30 -3.60 23.63
N LYS A 206 20.07 -3.16 23.89
CA LYS A 206 19.72 -1.78 24.24
C LYS A 206 20.34 -1.27 25.55
N HIS A 207 21.24 -2.03 26.17
CA HIS A 207 21.89 -1.63 27.40
C HIS A 207 23.14 -0.83 27.04
N ALA A 208 23.32 0.33 27.67
CA ALA A 208 24.55 1.11 27.54
C ALA A 208 25.74 0.15 27.71
N THR A 209 26.49 -0.06 26.62
CA THR A 209 27.68 -0.90 26.63
C THR A 209 28.59 -0.36 27.71
N LYS A 210 28.63 -1.05 28.87
CA LYS A 210 29.60 -0.75 29.92
C LYS A 210 30.96 -0.65 29.24
N MET A 211 31.70 0.42 29.51
CA MET A 211 33.05 0.58 28.95
C MET A 211 33.80 -0.72 29.16
N LYS A 212 34.16 -1.37 28.04
CA LYS A 212 34.85 -2.66 28.07
C LYS A 212 36.19 -2.41 28.75
N LYS A 213 36.33 -2.86 30.00
CA LYS A 213 37.59 -2.80 30.75
C LYS A 213 38.51 -3.89 30.20
N GLY A 214 39.35 -3.53 29.23
CA GLY A 214 40.34 -4.42 28.61
C GLY A 214 40.89 -3.83 27.32
N PRO A 215 42.08 -4.26 26.86
CA PRO A 215 42.73 -3.71 25.66
C PRO A 215 42.16 -4.24 24.33
N PHE A 216 41.22 -5.19 24.38
CA PHE A 216 40.76 -5.92 23.19
C PHE A 216 39.46 -5.36 22.62
N GLU A 217 39.45 -5.07 21.33
CA GLU A 217 38.22 -5.02 20.54
C GLU A 217 37.78 -6.45 20.21
N MET A 218 36.50 -6.74 20.41
CA MET A 218 35.94 -8.08 20.26
C MET A 218 34.83 -8.05 19.22
N GLU A 219 35.02 -8.77 18.12
CA GLU A 219 34.04 -8.99 17.06
C GLU A 219 33.90 -10.49 16.76
N TYR A 220 32.76 -10.88 16.17
CA TYR A 220 32.58 -12.25 15.67
C TYR A 220 33.39 -12.45 14.39
N GLN A 221 33.95 -13.65 14.21
CA GLN A 221 34.58 -14.02 12.95
C GLN A 221 33.49 -14.17 11.86
N MET A 222 33.37 -13.15 11.01
CA MET A 222 32.38 -13.10 9.93
C MET A 222 33.07 -12.89 8.58
N LYS A 223 32.56 -13.55 7.53
CA LYS A 223 33.06 -13.37 6.17
C LYS A 223 32.75 -11.95 5.70
N ARG A 224 33.79 -11.15 5.43
CA ARG A 224 33.64 -9.82 4.80
C ARG A 224 33.26 -10.00 3.33
N LEU A 225 32.20 -9.32 2.91
CA LEU A 225 31.69 -9.39 1.55
C LEU A 225 31.98 -8.09 0.80
N PRO A 226 32.19 -8.13 -0.53
CA PRO A 226 32.54 -6.95 -1.34
C PRO A 226 31.43 -5.90 -1.45
N SER A 227 30.17 -6.22 -1.09
CA SER A 227 29.07 -5.25 -1.10
C SER A 227 27.94 -5.64 -0.18
N GLU A 228 27.19 -4.64 0.31
CA GLU A 228 25.93 -4.83 1.03
C GLU A 228 24.92 -5.62 0.20
N ARG A 229 24.83 -5.35 -1.11
CA ARG A 229 23.95 -6.09 -2.02
C ARG A 229 24.21 -7.60 -1.97
N LEU A 230 25.48 -8.02 -2.02
CA LEU A 230 25.81 -9.45 -1.96
C LEU A 230 25.50 -10.06 -0.59
N ALA A 231 25.69 -9.30 0.50
CA ALA A 231 25.27 -9.72 1.83
C ALA A 231 23.76 -9.95 1.89
N ASN A 232 22.97 -8.98 1.41
CA ASN A 232 21.51 -9.05 1.37
C ASN A 232 21.01 -10.23 0.53
N GLN A 233 21.62 -10.48 -0.63
CA GLN A 233 21.29 -11.65 -1.47
C GLN A 233 21.55 -12.98 -0.77
N LYS A 234 22.69 -13.12 -0.07
CA LYS A 234 23.03 -14.34 0.67
C LYS A 234 22.09 -14.56 1.85
N ILE A 235 21.82 -13.52 2.63
CA ILE A 235 20.87 -13.55 3.76
C ILE A 235 19.47 -13.96 3.28
N LEU A 236 18.96 -13.29 2.24
CA LEU A 236 17.65 -13.61 1.67
C LEU A 236 17.60 -15.01 1.08
N SER A 237 18.69 -15.51 0.48
CA SER A 237 18.72 -16.90 0.01
C SER A 237 18.56 -17.86 1.17
N VAL A 238 19.32 -17.70 2.25
CA VAL A 238 19.24 -18.57 3.44
C VAL A 238 17.85 -18.51 4.04
N ILE A 239 17.30 -17.33 4.26
CA ILE A 239 15.96 -17.17 4.82
C ILE A 239 14.90 -17.77 3.89
N GLY A 240 15.01 -17.55 2.58
CA GLY A 240 14.10 -18.13 1.59
C GLY A 240 14.13 -19.66 1.62
N ASP A 241 15.32 -20.26 1.60
CA ASP A 241 15.47 -21.72 1.67
C ASP A 241 14.94 -22.29 2.99
N CYS A 242 15.18 -21.59 4.11
CA CYS A 242 14.61 -21.99 5.40
C CYS A 242 13.09 -21.85 5.42
N LEU A 243 12.51 -20.76 4.92
CA LEU A 243 11.06 -20.58 4.87
C LEU A 243 10.39 -21.68 4.05
N ASP A 244 10.99 -22.07 2.92
CA ASP A 244 10.46 -23.09 2.02
C ASP A 244 10.49 -24.50 2.63
N ASN A 245 11.57 -24.84 3.35
CA ASN A 245 11.77 -26.18 3.89
C ASN A 245 11.26 -26.36 5.33
N PHE A 246 11.27 -25.29 6.14
CA PHE A 246 11.06 -25.35 7.59
C PHE A 246 9.99 -24.38 8.11
N GLY A 247 9.55 -23.42 7.30
CA GLY A 247 8.59 -22.39 7.71
C GLY A 247 7.17 -22.93 7.80
N PRO A 248 6.54 -22.99 8.99
CA PRO A 248 5.18 -23.52 9.12
C PRO A 248 4.18 -22.68 8.32
N GLY A 249 3.57 -23.29 7.30
CA GLY A 249 2.57 -22.65 6.46
C GLY A 249 3.12 -21.60 5.49
N CYS A 250 4.44 -21.49 5.32
CA CYS A 250 5.04 -20.71 4.23
C CYS A 250 5.10 -21.59 2.97
N VAL A 251 4.50 -21.14 1.87
CA VAL A 251 4.44 -21.91 0.62
C VAL A 251 4.70 -21.03 -0.60
N SER A 252 4.99 -21.66 -1.74
CA SER A 252 5.23 -20.96 -3.02
C SER A 252 6.38 -19.95 -2.91
N VAL A 253 7.47 -20.34 -2.25
CA VAL A 253 8.62 -19.46 -2.02
C VAL A 253 9.36 -19.19 -3.33
N GLN A 254 9.60 -17.92 -3.65
CA GLN A 254 10.28 -17.49 -4.86
C GLN A 254 11.39 -16.49 -4.52
N LYS A 255 12.64 -16.89 -4.78
CA LYS A 255 13.84 -16.06 -4.54
C LYS A 255 14.12 -15.19 -5.77
N ILE A 256 13.81 -13.90 -5.70
CA ILE A 256 14.04 -12.93 -6.79
C ILE A 256 15.25 -12.06 -6.44
N LEU A 257 16.42 -12.71 -6.32
CA LEU A 257 17.62 -12.09 -5.76
C LEU A 257 18.35 -11.14 -6.72
N ASN A 258 18.09 -11.25 -8.03
CA ASN A 258 18.75 -10.45 -9.06
C ASN A 258 18.00 -9.15 -9.42
N ALA A 259 16.81 -8.93 -8.85
CA ALA A 259 16.08 -7.68 -9.03
C ALA A 259 16.86 -6.47 -8.48
N ARG A 260 16.46 -5.26 -8.90
CA ARG A 260 17.06 -4.01 -8.38
C ARG A 260 17.06 -4.00 -6.85
N CYS A 261 15.92 -4.33 -6.24
CA CYS A 261 15.81 -4.65 -4.82
C CYS A 261 15.61 -6.18 -4.69
N PRO A 262 16.64 -6.94 -4.23
CA PRO A 262 16.51 -8.37 -4.00
C PRO A 262 15.39 -8.66 -3.00
N LEU A 263 14.56 -9.65 -3.30
CA LEU A 263 13.44 -10.03 -2.43
C LEU A 263 13.11 -11.52 -2.50
N VAL A 264 12.36 -12.00 -1.51
CA VAL A 264 11.76 -13.34 -1.44
C VAL A 264 10.25 -13.19 -1.36
N LYS A 265 9.53 -13.77 -2.32
CA LYS A 265 8.05 -13.83 -2.28
C LYS A 265 7.59 -15.15 -1.69
N PHE A 266 6.51 -15.14 -0.91
CA PHE A 266 5.90 -16.35 -0.38
C PHE A 266 4.44 -16.10 0.01
N SER A 267 3.65 -17.17 0.05
CA SER A 267 2.30 -17.14 0.63
C SER A 267 2.35 -17.67 2.06
N HIS A 268 1.86 -16.88 3.01
CA HIS A 268 1.75 -17.26 4.41
C HIS A 268 0.35 -17.81 4.68
N GLN A 269 0.19 -19.13 4.56
CA GLN A 269 -1.08 -19.84 4.67
C GLN A 269 -1.85 -19.55 5.96
N PRO A 270 -1.25 -19.45 7.16
CA PRO A 270 -2.01 -19.21 8.39
C PRO A 270 -2.78 -17.88 8.37
N THR A 271 -2.23 -16.83 7.74
CA THR A 271 -2.88 -15.52 7.64
C THR A 271 -3.56 -15.27 6.29
N GLY A 272 -3.30 -16.12 5.29
CA GLY A 272 -3.81 -15.97 3.92
C GLY A 272 -3.13 -14.84 3.12
N PHE A 273 -2.00 -14.31 3.60
CA PHE A 273 -1.31 -13.18 2.95
C PHE A 273 -0.30 -13.63 1.90
N GLN A 274 -0.17 -12.80 0.86
CA GLN A 274 1.01 -12.79 0.00
C GLN A 274 2.04 -11.84 0.60
N CYS A 275 3.28 -12.29 0.74
CA CYS A 275 4.34 -11.57 1.44
C CYS A 275 5.56 -11.41 0.53
N ASP A 276 6.16 -10.22 0.56
CA ASP A 276 7.40 -9.88 -0.16
C ASP A 276 8.45 -9.42 0.87
N LEU A 277 9.46 -10.24 1.15
CA LEU A 277 10.54 -9.95 2.10
C LEU A 277 11.78 -9.40 1.39
N SER A 278 12.25 -8.22 1.80
CA SER A 278 13.47 -7.57 1.30
C SER A 278 14.37 -7.13 2.46
N VAL A 279 15.64 -6.81 2.18
CA VAL A 279 16.60 -6.33 3.20
C VAL A 279 16.96 -4.88 2.95
N SER A 280 17.02 -4.06 4.00
CA SER A 280 17.64 -2.71 4.01
C SER A 280 17.11 -1.78 2.90
N ASN A 281 15.79 -1.57 2.83
CA ASN A 281 15.18 -0.61 1.89
C ASN A 281 14.74 0.68 2.60
N SER A 282 15.72 1.45 3.08
CA SER A 282 15.48 2.69 3.84
C SER A 282 14.66 3.72 3.04
N ILE A 283 14.86 3.80 1.72
CA ILE A 283 14.08 4.69 0.84
C ILE A 283 12.60 4.30 0.81
N ALA A 284 12.28 3.00 0.78
CA ALA A 284 10.89 2.55 0.82
C ALA A 284 10.22 2.84 2.18
N ILE A 285 10.98 2.78 3.28
CA ILE A 285 10.48 3.17 4.61
C ILE A 285 10.14 4.67 4.62
N ARG A 286 11.07 5.54 4.18
CA ARG A 286 10.82 6.98 4.09
C ARG A 286 9.68 7.32 3.14
N SER A 287 9.52 6.58 2.04
CA SER A 287 8.37 6.72 1.13
C SER A 287 7.05 6.31 1.78
N SER A 288 7.06 5.27 2.62
CA SER A 288 5.88 4.82 3.35
C SER A 288 5.45 5.84 4.41
N GLU A 289 6.42 6.41 5.12
CA GLU A 289 6.20 7.43 6.13
C GLU A 289 5.71 8.77 5.52
N LEU A 290 6.29 9.20 4.40
CA LEU A 290 5.81 10.39 3.68
C LEU A 290 4.34 10.22 3.26
N LEU A 291 4.00 9.05 2.71
CA LEU A 291 2.63 8.74 2.32
C LEU A 291 1.69 8.61 3.53
N TYR A 292 2.18 8.07 4.66
CA TYR A 292 1.44 8.05 5.92
C TYR A 292 1.09 9.48 6.37
N ILE A 293 2.06 10.40 6.36
CA ILE A 293 1.85 11.81 6.71
C ILE A 293 0.77 12.40 5.80
N TYR A 294 0.93 12.28 4.47
CA TYR A 294 -0.07 12.83 3.55
C TYR A 294 -1.46 12.24 3.74
N GLY A 295 -1.58 10.95 3.99
CA GLY A 295 -2.87 10.31 4.26
C GLY A 295 -3.52 10.71 5.58
N CYS A 296 -2.73 11.14 6.58
CA CYS A 296 -3.20 11.61 7.88
C CYS A 296 -3.54 13.11 7.92
N LEU A 297 -2.99 13.91 7.01
CA LEU A 297 -3.18 15.37 7.00
C LEU A 297 -4.61 15.79 6.63
N ASP A 298 -5.23 15.10 5.67
CA ASP A 298 -6.57 15.44 5.19
C ASP A 298 -7.30 14.18 4.68
N SER A 299 -8.54 13.97 5.12
CA SER A 299 -9.33 12.78 4.80
C SER A 299 -9.60 12.63 3.29
N ARG A 300 -9.62 13.76 2.56
CA ARG A 300 -9.84 13.78 1.11
C ARG A 300 -8.71 13.10 0.35
N VAL A 301 -7.49 13.10 0.90
CA VAL A 301 -6.30 12.47 0.29
C VAL A 301 -6.54 10.97 0.10
N ARG A 302 -6.96 10.28 1.16
CA ARG A 302 -7.23 8.84 1.12
C ARG A 302 -8.42 8.54 0.21
N ALA A 303 -9.51 9.27 0.35
CA ALA A 303 -10.69 9.07 -0.50
C ALA A 303 -10.36 9.21 -2.01
N LEU A 304 -9.55 10.20 -2.38
CA LEU A 304 -9.12 10.42 -3.76
C LEU A 304 -8.17 9.31 -4.25
N VAL A 305 -7.15 8.94 -3.48
CA VAL A 305 -6.20 7.87 -3.86
C VAL A 305 -6.92 6.54 -4.07
N PHE A 306 -7.80 6.14 -3.16
CA PHE A 306 -8.52 4.86 -3.29
C PHE A 306 -9.43 4.86 -4.52
N SER A 307 -10.14 5.96 -4.77
CA SER A 307 -11.03 6.10 -5.92
C SER A 307 -10.26 6.03 -7.25
N ILE A 308 -9.15 6.79 -7.37
CA ILE A 308 -8.29 6.80 -8.55
C ILE A 308 -7.61 5.45 -8.77
N ARG A 309 -7.14 4.76 -7.71
CA ARG A 309 -6.58 3.41 -7.85
C ARG A 309 -7.61 2.38 -8.28
N CYS A 310 -8.84 2.48 -7.77
CA CYS A 310 -9.92 1.59 -8.19
C CYS A 310 -10.27 1.82 -9.68
N TRP A 311 -10.45 3.08 -10.07
CA TRP A 311 -10.64 3.49 -11.47
C TRP A 311 -9.53 2.97 -12.39
N ALA A 312 -8.27 3.19 -12.01
CA ALA A 312 -7.12 2.76 -12.82
C ALA A 312 -7.06 1.23 -12.98
N ARG A 313 -7.46 0.47 -11.95
CA ARG A 313 -7.58 -0.99 -12.04
C ARG A 313 -8.71 -1.41 -12.98
N VAL A 314 -9.90 -0.81 -12.86
CA VAL A 314 -11.07 -1.13 -13.71
C VAL A 314 -10.75 -0.91 -15.19
N HIS A 315 -10.02 0.15 -15.52
CA HIS A 315 -9.65 0.48 -16.91
C HIS A 315 -8.32 -0.16 -17.37
N GLY A 316 -7.71 -1.02 -16.55
CA GLY A 316 -6.48 -1.75 -16.88
C GLY A 316 -5.29 -0.82 -17.16
N LEU A 317 -5.15 0.24 -16.37
CA LEU A 317 -4.00 1.17 -16.36
C LEU A 317 -2.93 0.73 -15.35
N THR A 318 -3.33 -0.07 -14.36
CA THR A 318 -2.46 -0.74 -13.38
C THR A 318 -2.58 -2.26 -13.56
N ASN A 319 -1.57 -3.01 -13.11
CA ASN A 319 -1.56 -4.48 -13.14
C ASN A 319 -0.88 -5.03 -11.88
N SER A 320 -1.24 -6.25 -11.46
CA SER A 320 -0.58 -6.98 -10.38
C SER A 320 0.79 -7.53 -10.80
N VAL A 321 1.00 -7.76 -12.10
CA VAL A 321 2.28 -8.20 -12.65
C VAL A 321 3.10 -6.99 -13.10
N PRO A 322 4.41 -6.94 -12.78
CA PRO A 322 5.30 -5.90 -13.31
C PRO A 322 5.30 -5.84 -14.84
N GLY A 323 5.43 -4.64 -15.40
CA GLY A 323 5.48 -4.43 -16.84
C GLY A 323 5.40 -2.95 -17.18
N THR A 324 4.79 -2.61 -18.31
CA THR A 324 4.75 -1.22 -18.81
C THR A 324 3.64 -0.35 -18.22
N TRP A 325 2.81 -0.92 -17.33
CA TRP A 325 1.69 -0.23 -16.69
C TRP A 325 2.14 0.81 -15.68
N ILE A 326 1.29 1.81 -15.41
CA ILE A 326 1.51 2.74 -14.31
C ILE A 326 1.42 1.94 -13.01
N THR A 327 2.43 2.05 -12.14
CA THR A 327 2.41 1.37 -10.84
C THR A 327 1.48 2.10 -9.88
N ASN A 328 0.90 1.38 -8.91
CA ASN A 328 0.09 2.02 -7.86
C ASN A 328 0.86 3.11 -7.12
N PHE A 329 2.17 2.93 -6.91
CA PHE A 329 3.03 3.94 -6.31
C PHE A 329 3.14 5.20 -7.18
N SER A 330 3.43 5.05 -8.48
CA SER A 330 3.48 6.18 -9.43
C SER A 330 2.15 6.93 -9.49
N LEU A 331 1.03 6.20 -9.56
CA LEU A 331 -0.30 6.79 -9.60
C LEU A 331 -0.62 7.56 -8.32
N THR A 332 -0.28 7.02 -7.14
CA THR A 332 -0.43 7.74 -5.87
C THR A 332 0.42 9.01 -5.86
N MET A 333 1.65 8.98 -6.38
CA MET A 333 2.49 10.18 -6.45
C MET A 333 1.93 11.26 -7.40
N MET A 334 1.25 10.85 -8.49
CA MET A 334 0.50 11.79 -9.33
C MET A 334 -0.65 12.45 -8.57
N VAL A 335 -1.38 11.70 -7.74
CA VAL A 335 -2.45 12.24 -6.88
C VAL A 335 -1.86 13.22 -5.85
N MET A 336 -0.75 12.88 -5.19
CA MET A 336 -0.09 13.79 -4.24
C MET A 336 0.32 15.09 -4.92
N PHE A 337 0.94 15.01 -6.09
CA PHE A 337 1.33 16.18 -6.86
C PHE A 337 0.13 17.07 -7.25
N PHE A 338 -0.96 16.46 -7.71
CA PHE A 338 -2.20 17.19 -7.99
C PHE A 338 -2.73 17.93 -6.75
N LEU A 339 -2.70 17.29 -5.58
CA LEU A 339 -3.14 17.87 -4.32
C LEU A 339 -2.22 19.01 -3.83
N GLN A 340 -0.91 18.94 -4.10
CA GLN A 340 0.04 20.03 -3.86
C GLN A 340 -0.22 21.24 -4.76
N LYS A 341 -0.80 21.02 -5.94
CA LYS A 341 -1.05 22.03 -6.98
C LYS A 341 -2.38 22.77 -6.83
N ARG A 342 -3.23 22.38 -5.88
CA ARG A 342 -4.51 23.06 -5.59
C ARG A 342 -4.27 24.49 -5.08
N SER A 343 -5.29 25.33 -5.15
CA SER A 343 -5.23 26.72 -4.70
C SER A 343 -6.35 27.03 -3.69
N PRO A 344 -6.07 27.03 -2.38
CA PRO A 344 -4.77 26.74 -1.74
C PRO A 344 -4.42 25.23 -1.78
N PRO A 345 -3.15 24.82 -1.58
CA PRO A 345 -2.75 23.41 -1.59
C PRO A 345 -3.48 22.56 -0.54
N VAL A 346 -3.89 21.34 -0.88
CA VAL A 346 -4.50 20.40 0.08
C VAL A 346 -3.45 19.76 0.98
N ILE A 347 -2.26 19.49 0.44
CA ILE A 347 -1.11 18.96 1.18
C ILE A 347 0.15 19.78 0.89
N PRO A 348 1.12 19.85 1.83
CA PRO A 348 2.39 20.53 1.62
C PRO A 348 3.30 19.77 0.64
N THR A 349 4.27 20.49 0.10
CA THR A 349 5.38 19.91 -0.67
C THR A 349 6.37 19.18 0.24
N LEU A 350 7.18 18.27 -0.30
CA LEU A 350 8.19 17.59 0.53
C LEU A 350 9.29 18.56 1.02
N ASP A 351 9.64 19.60 0.25
CA ASP A 351 10.62 20.59 0.74
C ASP A 351 10.05 21.42 1.91
N GLN A 352 8.75 21.74 1.90
CA GLN A 352 8.10 22.37 3.06
C GLN A 352 8.07 21.45 4.29
N LEU A 353 7.86 20.14 4.12
CA LEU A 353 7.96 19.18 5.22
C LEU A 353 9.40 19.05 5.74
N LYS A 354 10.40 19.17 4.86
CA LYS A 354 11.82 19.22 5.23
C LYS A 354 12.15 20.46 6.05
N GLU A 355 11.64 21.63 5.68
CA GLU A 355 11.86 22.89 6.42
C GLU A 355 11.30 22.85 7.85
N LEU A 356 10.28 22.03 8.10
CA LEU A 356 9.68 21.82 9.42
C LEU A 356 10.40 20.74 10.27
N ALA A 357 11.39 20.05 9.70
CA ALA A 357 12.11 18.96 10.34
C ALA A 357 13.13 19.51 11.35
N ASP A 358 13.20 18.93 12.55
CA ASP A 358 14.23 19.27 13.53
C ASP A 358 15.44 18.32 13.40
N GLU A 359 16.49 18.53 14.21
CA GLU A 359 17.65 17.63 14.27
C GLU A 359 17.29 16.16 14.53
N LYS A 360 16.19 15.89 15.24
CA LYS A 360 15.69 14.53 15.51
C LYS A 360 15.15 13.83 14.26
N ASP A 361 14.70 14.60 13.27
CA ASP A 361 14.12 14.12 12.01
C ASP A 361 15.17 13.99 10.90
N LYS A 362 16.43 14.33 11.20
CA LYS A 362 17.54 14.32 10.24
C LYS A 362 17.83 12.90 9.77
N HIS A 363 17.73 12.69 8.46
CA HIS A 363 17.94 11.39 7.86
C HIS A 363 18.59 11.50 6.49
N VAL A 364 19.81 10.98 6.35
CA VAL A 364 20.57 10.99 5.10
C VAL A 364 20.79 9.57 4.62
N ILE A 365 20.36 9.26 3.40
CA ILE A 365 20.48 7.93 2.79
C ILE A 365 21.26 8.07 1.49
N GLY A 366 22.39 7.36 1.35
CA GLY A 366 23.16 7.36 0.11
C GLY A 366 23.62 8.75 -0.37
N GLY A 367 23.88 9.67 0.56
CA GLY A 367 24.23 11.07 0.27
C GLY A 367 23.04 11.99 0.01
N TYR A 368 21.81 11.47 -0.06
CA TYR A 368 20.60 12.26 -0.22
C TYR A 368 19.95 12.61 1.12
N ASP A 369 19.61 13.89 1.28
CA ASP A 369 18.86 14.37 2.43
C ASP A 369 17.37 13.99 2.32
N CYS A 370 16.98 13.01 3.12
CA CYS A 370 15.65 12.42 3.22
C CYS A 370 14.89 12.88 4.48
N SER A 371 15.34 13.98 5.09
CA SER A 371 14.75 14.56 6.29
C SER A 371 13.41 15.21 5.97
N PHE A 372 12.42 14.98 6.84
CA PHE A 372 11.13 15.66 6.85
C PHE A 372 10.49 15.46 8.22
N VAL A 373 9.66 16.42 8.62
CA VAL A 373 9.00 16.44 9.93
C VAL A 373 8.19 15.16 10.18
N SER A 374 8.39 14.54 11.34
CA SER A 374 7.65 13.33 11.75
C SER A 374 6.41 13.66 12.60
N ASP A 375 6.42 14.79 13.31
CA ASP A 375 5.32 15.28 14.14
C ASP A 375 4.28 16.05 13.32
N LEU A 376 3.12 15.41 13.13
CA LEU A 376 1.98 15.96 12.37
C LEU A 376 1.46 17.28 12.96
N SER A 377 1.63 17.52 14.26
CA SER A 377 1.12 18.73 14.93
C SER A 377 1.83 20.02 14.48
N LYS A 378 3.06 19.89 13.96
CA LYS A 378 3.84 21.01 13.39
C LYS A 378 3.34 21.44 12.01
N ILE A 379 2.53 20.62 11.35
CA ILE A 379 2.03 20.90 10.01
C ILE A 379 0.69 21.64 10.13
N LYS A 380 0.64 22.86 9.58
CA LYS A 380 -0.59 23.66 9.59
C LYS A 380 -1.68 22.97 8.74
N PRO A 381 -2.91 22.82 9.26
CA PRO A 381 -4.03 22.31 8.46
C PRO A 381 -4.25 23.16 7.19
N THR A 382 -4.65 22.51 6.11
CA THR A 382 -4.96 23.20 4.86
C THR A 382 -6.15 24.14 5.03
N LYS A 383 -6.14 25.26 4.32
CA LYS A 383 -7.29 26.16 4.16
C LYS A 383 -8.16 25.79 2.96
N ASN A 384 -7.80 24.75 2.21
CA ASN A 384 -8.55 24.31 1.05
C ASN A 384 -9.85 23.65 1.48
N THR A 385 -10.97 24.11 0.93
CA THR A 385 -12.32 23.62 1.23
C THR A 385 -12.99 22.97 0.02
N GLU A 386 -12.25 22.68 -1.05
CA GLU A 386 -12.78 21.99 -2.23
C GLU A 386 -13.33 20.62 -1.87
N THR A 387 -14.52 20.30 -2.39
CA THR A 387 -15.17 19.01 -2.15
C THR A 387 -14.53 17.91 -2.99
N LEU A 388 -14.77 16.64 -2.62
CA LEU A 388 -14.22 15.50 -3.34
C LEU A 388 -14.76 15.37 -4.77
N ASP A 389 -15.99 15.82 -5.03
CA ASP A 389 -16.54 15.88 -6.38
C ASP A 389 -15.74 16.82 -7.30
N VAL A 390 -15.36 18.01 -6.80
CA VAL A 390 -14.49 18.94 -7.53
C VAL A 390 -13.11 18.34 -7.70
N LEU A 391 -12.48 17.86 -6.63
CA LEU A 391 -11.12 17.30 -6.69
C LEU A 391 -11.02 16.08 -7.62
N LEU A 392 -12.04 15.22 -7.67
CA LEU A 392 -12.07 14.08 -8.57
C LEU A 392 -12.20 14.51 -10.03
N SER A 393 -13.12 15.43 -10.34
CA SER A 393 -13.30 15.97 -11.68
C SER A 393 -12.02 16.65 -12.17
N ASP A 394 -11.47 17.53 -11.34
CA ASP A 394 -10.29 18.32 -11.65
C ASP A 394 -9.02 17.47 -11.79
N PHE A 395 -8.92 16.34 -11.07
CA PHE A 395 -7.79 15.41 -11.27
C PHE A 395 -7.77 14.89 -12.70
N PHE A 396 -8.93 14.46 -13.20
CA PHE A 396 -9.06 13.94 -14.55
C PHE A 396 -8.87 15.03 -15.61
N GLU A 397 -9.39 16.23 -15.37
CA GLU A 397 -9.18 17.37 -16.25
C GLU A 397 -7.71 17.79 -16.31
N TYR A 398 -7.05 17.90 -15.15
CA TYR A 398 -5.64 18.28 -15.04
C TYR A 398 -4.75 17.30 -15.81
N PHE A 399 -4.83 16.01 -15.49
CA PHE A 399 -3.97 15.02 -16.13
C PHE A 399 -4.43 14.62 -17.55
N GLY A 400 -5.69 14.88 -17.91
CA GLY A 400 -6.14 14.80 -19.30
C GLY A 400 -5.50 15.86 -20.20
N ASN A 401 -5.08 17.00 -19.63
CA ASN A 401 -4.51 18.13 -20.37
C ASN A 401 -3.03 18.40 -20.09
N PHE A 402 -2.42 17.65 -19.16
CA PHE A 402 -1.01 17.77 -18.80
C PHE A 402 -0.06 17.47 -19.98
N ASP A 403 0.92 18.34 -20.24
CA ASP A 403 1.92 18.14 -21.32
C ASP A 403 3.07 17.21 -20.86
N PHE A 404 2.80 15.90 -20.84
CA PHE A 404 3.78 14.88 -20.47
C PHE A 404 5.03 14.83 -21.38
N ARG A 405 4.98 15.48 -22.56
CA ARG A 405 6.15 15.53 -23.45
C ARG A 405 7.23 16.45 -22.89
N LYS A 406 6.83 17.62 -22.37
CA LYS A 406 7.74 18.66 -21.86
C LYS A 406 7.95 18.57 -20.36
N ASN A 407 6.87 18.31 -19.62
CA ASN A 407 6.84 18.48 -18.17
C ASN A 407 7.03 17.16 -17.44
N SER A 408 7.67 17.27 -16.28
CA SER A 408 7.84 16.22 -15.27
C SER A 408 7.21 16.63 -13.95
N ILE A 409 6.90 15.64 -13.12
CA ILE A 409 6.19 15.81 -11.85
C ILE A 409 7.19 15.81 -10.69
N ASN A 410 7.37 16.96 -10.02
CA ASN A 410 8.29 17.10 -8.91
C ASN A 410 7.53 17.39 -7.59
N LEU A 411 7.46 16.38 -6.72
CA LEU A 411 6.75 16.45 -5.43
C LEU A 411 7.53 17.22 -4.35
N ARG A 412 8.85 17.39 -4.52
CA ARG A 412 9.67 18.20 -3.62
C ARG A 412 9.29 19.67 -3.71
N LYS A 413 9.14 20.16 -4.94
CA LYS A 413 8.81 21.55 -5.24
C LYS A 413 7.31 21.81 -5.43
N GLY A 414 6.49 20.78 -5.61
CA GLY A 414 5.07 20.92 -5.97
C GLY A 414 4.88 21.62 -7.32
N LYS A 415 5.81 21.42 -8.26
CA LYS A 415 5.84 22.12 -9.55
C LYS A 415 6.09 21.18 -10.73
N GLU A 416 5.57 21.61 -11.87
CA GLU A 416 5.95 21.08 -13.18
C GLU A 416 7.34 21.62 -13.53
N VAL A 417 8.26 20.72 -13.92
CA VAL A 417 9.61 21.10 -14.32
C VAL A 417 10.02 20.37 -15.59
N ASN A 418 10.99 20.90 -16.34
CA ASN A 418 11.51 20.22 -17.53
C ASN A 418 12.06 18.83 -17.18
N LYS A 419 11.88 17.88 -18.11
CA LYS A 419 12.32 16.50 -17.94
C LYS A 419 13.85 16.38 -17.98
N PRO A 420 14.48 15.72 -16.98
CA PRO A 420 15.92 15.43 -16.99
C PRO A 420 16.33 14.46 -18.10
N GLU A 421 15.49 13.46 -18.39
CA GLU A 421 15.70 12.48 -19.46
C GLU A 421 14.40 12.23 -20.24
N SER A 422 14.55 11.74 -21.48
CA SER A 422 13.41 11.36 -22.32
C SER A 422 12.75 10.08 -21.79
N SER A 423 11.54 10.22 -21.29
CA SER A 423 10.66 9.12 -20.84
C SER A 423 9.21 9.53 -21.06
N PRO A 424 8.29 8.65 -21.48
CA PRO A 424 6.88 9.03 -21.67
C PRO A 424 6.29 9.72 -20.45
N LEU A 425 6.40 9.09 -19.27
CA LEU A 425 6.03 9.65 -17.98
C LEU A 425 7.30 9.86 -17.14
N TYR A 426 7.43 11.02 -16.52
CA TYR A 426 8.55 11.33 -15.62
C TYR A 426 8.04 11.85 -14.28
N ILE A 427 8.20 11.04 -13.24
CA ILE A 427 7.90 11.42 -11.86
C ILE A 427 9.21 11.29 -11.07
N TRP A 428 9.66 12.40 -10.50
CA TRP A 428 10.88 12.43 -9.71
C TRP A 428 10.73 11.55 -8.48
N ASN A 429 11.71 10.67 -8.22
CA ASN A 429 11.80 10.01 -6.93
C ASN A 429 12.09 11.09 -5.86
N PRO A 430 11.23 11.24 -4.83
CA PRO A 430 11.35 12.31 -3.85
C PRO A 430 12.64 12.23 -3.01
N PHE A 431 13.28 11.07 -2.91
CA PHE A 431 14.45 10.84 -2.05
C PHE A 431 15.73 10.55 -2.83
N GLU A 432 15.63 10.04 -4.06
CA GLU A 432 16.77 9.82 -4.97
C GLU A 432 16.55 10.64 -6.24
N GLN A 433 16.96 11.91 -6.25
CA GLN A 433 16.49 12.89 -7.25
C GLN A 433 16.90 12.57 -8.70
N ASP A 434 17.92 11.74 -8.90
CA ASP A 434 18.37 11.33 -10.24
C ASP A 434 17.50 10.20 -10.86
N LEU A 435 16.44 9.77 -10.16
CA LEU A 435 15.62 8.64 -10.58
C LEU A 435 14.20 9.02 -10.96
N ASN A 436 13.71 8.36 -12.01
CA ASN A 436 12.31 8.37 -12.42
C ASN A 436 11.58 7.13 -11.88
N ILE A 437 10.58 7.32 -11.01
CA ILE A 437 9.81 6.20 -10.44
C ILE A 437 8.87 5.53 -11.44
N SER A 438 8.61 6.18 -12.58
CA SER A 438 7.73 5.70 -13.65
C SER A 438 8.48 5.37 -14.93
N LYS A 439 9.79 5.08 -14.85
CA LYS A 439 10.65 4.72 -16.00
C LYS A 439 10.16 3.49 -16.77
N ASN A 440 9.37 2.64 -16.13
CA ASN A 440 8.79 1.46 -16.77
C ASN A 440 7.62 1.81 -17.72
N VAL A 441 7.01 2.98 -17.60
CA VAL A 441 5.80 3.35 -18.34
C VAL A 441 6.14 3.74 -19.76
N ASN A 442 5.54 3.02 -20.72
CA ASN A 442 5.73 3.30 -22.14
C ASN A 442 4.66 4.27 -22.70
N GLN A 443 4.90 4.76 -23.91
CA GLN A 443 4.04 5.76 -24.56
C GLN A 443 2.58 5.26 -24.74
N PRO A 444 2.31 4.02 -25.21
CA PRO A 444 0.93 3.53 -25.31
C PRO A 444 0.17 3.48 -23.99
N GLN A 445 0.81 3.10 -22.88
CA GLN A 445 0.16 3.07 -21.58
C GLN A 445 -0.15 4.48 -21.06
N LEU A 446 0.75 5.43 -21.29
CA LEU A 446 0.50 6.84 -20.95
C LEU A 446 -0.65 7.44 -21.78
N GLU A 447 -0.66 7.20 -23.10
CA GLU A 447 -1.74 7.67 -23.97
C GLU A 447 -3.09 7.07 -23.58
N LYS A 448 -3.10 5.78 -23.20
CA LYS A 448 -4.28 5.13 -22.65
C LYS A 448 -4.75 5.82 -21.36
N PHE A 449 -3.84 6.12 -20.43
CA PHE A 449 -4.18 6.86 -19.22
C PHE A 449 -4.80 8.23 -19.53
N VAL A 450 -4.20 9.01 -20.44
CA VAL A 450 -4.72 10.33 -20.84
C VAL A 450 -6.10 10.22 -21.48
N ALA A 451 -6.31 9.24 -22.37
CA ALA A 451 -7.59 9.00 -23.00
C ALA A 451 -8.68 8.66 -21.97
N MET A 452 -8.37 7.77 -21.02
CA MET A 452 -9.30 7.43 -19.95
C MET A 452 -9.58 8.62 -19.02
N ALA A 453 -8.58 9.45 -18.71
CA ALA A 453 -8.77 10.64 -17.89
C ALA A 453 -9.71 11.64 -18.58
N ARG A 454 -9.50 11.94 -19.87
CA ARG A 454 -10.39 12.82 -20.65
C ARG A 454 -11.82 12.31 -20.72
N GLU A 455 -12.01 11.02 -20.98
CA GLU A 455 -13.34 10.41 -21.00
C GLU A 455 -13.99 10.51 -19.61
N SER A 456 -13.23 10.28 -18.53
CA SER A 456 -13.75 10.35 -17.16
C SER A 456 -14.18 11.77 -16.79
N ALA A 457 -13.39 12.78 -17.14
CA ALA A 457 -13.76 14.19 -16.97
C ALA A 457 -15.05 14.53 -17.73
N TRP A 458 -15.16 14.08 -18.99
CA TRP A 458 -16.35 14.31 -19.81
C TRP A 458 -17.61 13.65 -19.22
N ILE A 459 -17.49 12.42 -18.70
CA ILE A 459 -18.59 11.72 -18.04
C ILE A 459 -19.08 12.53 -16.82
N LEU A 460 -18.17 12.98 -15.95
CA LEU A 460 -18.53 13.74 -14.76
C LEU A 460 -19.16 15.11 -15.08
N GLN A 461 -18.75 15.77 -16.17
CA GLN A 461 -19.31 17.06 -16.60
C GLN A 461 -20.70 16.95 -17.25
N LYS A 462 -20.99 15.85 -17.94
CA LYS A 462 -22.26 15.67 -18.68
C LYS A 462 -23.37 14.96 -17.89
N GLU A 463 -23.07 14.44 -16.71
CA GLU A 463 -24.03 13.68 -15.93
C GLU A 463 -25.04 14.60 -15.19
N GLU A 464 -26.28 14.63 -15.68
CA GLU A 464 -27.42 15.05 -14.87
C GLU A 464 -27.72 13.98 -13.81
N LYS A 465 -27.15 14.18 -12.61
CA LYS A 465 -27.27 13.28 -11.44
C LYS A 465 -28.71 12.83 -11.22
N THR A 466 -29.67 13.77 -11.25
CA THR A 466 -31.09 13.53 -10.97
C THR A 466 -31.72 12.53 -11.93
N GLN A 467 -31.43 12.63 -13.23
CA GLN A 467 -32.05 11.77 -14.24
C GLN A 467 -31.55 10.32 -14.17
N ARG A 468 -30.27 10.12 -13.84
CA ARG A 468 -29.69 8.78 -13.72
C ARG A 468 -30.11 8.03 -12.46
N MET A 469 -30.28 8.74 -11.34
CA MET A 469 -30.82 8.14 -10.12
C MET A 469 -32.24 7.60 -10.35
N ILE A 470 -33.07 8.35 -11.07
CA ILE A 470 -34.43 7.92 -11.46
C ILE A 470 -34.38 6.67 -12.35
N ASN A 471 -33.45 6.64 -13.31
CA ASN A 471 -33.29 5.52 -14.25
C ASN A 471 -32.51 4.31 -13.68
N LYS A 472 -32.09 4.35 -12.41
CA LYS A 472 -31.24 3.32 -11.75
C LYS A 472 -29.93 3.01 -12.51
N GLU A 473 -29.39 4.00 -13.21
CA GLU A 473 -28.10 3.87 -13.92
C GLU A 473 -26.92 4.26 -13.01
N PRO A 474 -25.72 3.69 -13.21
CA PRO A 474 -24.51 4.17 -12.54
C PRO A 474 -24.27 5.67 -12.80
N TRP A 475 -23.94 6.40 -11.73
CA TRP A 475 -23.69 7.85 -11.75
C TRP A 475 -22.51 8.20 -10.85
N GLY A 476 -21.88 9.34 -11.10
CA GLY A 476 -20.74 9.82 -10.33
C GLY A 476 -19.54 8.89 -10.40
N LEU A 477 -18.94 8.56 -9.27
CA LEU A 477 -17.87 7.57 -9.17
C LEU A 477 -18.31 6.21 -9.70
N ALA A 478 -19.56 5.79 -9.47
CA ALA A 478 -20.05 4.50 -9.93
C ALA A 478 -19.99 4.37 -11.47
N ALA A 479 -20.28 5.44 -12.20
CA ALA A 479 -20.16 5.48 -13.65
C ALA A 479 -18.71 5.31 -14.14
N LEU A 480 -17.75 5.84 -13.37
CA LEU A 480 -16.32 5.71 -13.69
C LEU A 480 -15.75 4.32 -13.38
N LEU A 481 -16.44 3.51 -12.56
CA LEU A 481 -16.03 2.16 -12.20
C LEU A 481 -16.68 1.08 -13.09
N VAL A 482 -17.34 1.48 -14.17
CA VAL A 482 -17.81 0.59 -15.24
C VAL A 482 -16.86 0.70 -16.43
N PRO A 483 -16.39 -0.42 -17.03
CA PRO A 483 -15.55 -0.37 -18.22
C PRO A 483 -16.24 0.38 -19.37
N PHE A 484 -15.53 1.35 -19.95
CA PHE A 484 -16.06 2.13 -21.06
C PHE A 484 -16.33 1.24 -22.29
N GLY A 485 -17.47 1.45 -22.95
CA GLY A 485 -17.81 0.77 -24.21
C GLY A 485 -18.67 -0.49 -24.11
N LYS A 486 -19.04 -0.99 -22.91
CA LYS A 486 -20.03 -2.08 -22.78
C LYS A 486 -21.49 -1.64 -22.99
N SER A 487 -21.76 -0.35 -23.11
CA SER A 487 -23.10 0.18 -23.41
C SER A 487 -23.28 0.80 -24.80
N ASN A 488 -22.24 0.96 -25.64
CA ASN A 488 -22.40 1.46 -27.02
C ASN A 488 -21.08 1.37 -27.84
N THR A 489 -20.86 0.26 -28.52
CA THR A 489 -19.71 0.03 -29.42
C THR A 489 -19.76 0.85 -30.72
N SER A 490 -20.90 1.48 -31.05
CA SER A 490 -21.06 2.26 -32.29
C SER A 490 -20.50 3.69 -32.23
N LYS A 491 -20.33 4.29 -31.04
CA LYS A 491 -19.88 5.68 -30.89
C LYS A 491 -18.35 5.86 -30.84
N MET A 492 -17.58 4.82 -30.52
CA MET A 492 -16.11 4.91 -30.42
C MET A 492 -15.43 5.11 -31.78
N LYS A 493 -15.92 4.48 -32.85
CA LYS A 493 -15.30 4.58 -34.19
C LYS A 493 -15.48 5.94 -34.88
N ASN A 494 -16.54 6.69 -34.52
CA ASN A 494 -16.79 8.02 -35.09
C ASN A 494 -16.16 9.17 -34.29
N ARG A 495 -15.72 8.93 -33.04
CA ARG A 495 -15.26 10.00 -32.13
C ARG A 495 -13.75 10.26 -32.15
N THR A 496 -12.92 9.30 -32.54
CA THR A 496 -11.48 9.53 -32.78
C THR A 496 -11.20 10.30 -34.07
N LYS A 497 -12.15 10.38 -35.02
CA LYS A 497 -12.01 11.16 -36.26
C LYS A 497 -12.38 12.64 -36.14
N GLY A 498 -13.17 13.03 -35.14
CA GLY A 498 -13.69 14.40 -35.02
C GLY A 498 -12.65 15.45 -34.60
N ILE A 499 -11.73 15.08 -33.71
CA ILE A 499 -10.82 16.06 -33.08
C ILE A 499 -9.60 16.35 -33.97
N GLY A 500 -9.14 15.38 -34.77
CA GLY A 500 -8.08 15.61 -35.75
C GLY A 500 -8.53 16.45 -36.95
N SER A 501 -9.81 16.41 -37.31
CA SER A 501 -10.31 17.10 -38.50
C SER A 501 -10.38 18.62 -38.34
N GLU A 502 -10.75 19.13 -37.17
CA GLU A 502 -10.89 20.59 -36.96
C GLU A 502 -9.54 21.28 -36.85
N THR A 503 -8.56 20.65 -36.19
CA THR A 503 -7.19 21.18 -36.11
C THR A 503 -6.48 21.13 -37.47
N ILE A 504 -6.70 20.09 -38.27
CA ILE A 504 -6.16 20.00 -39.64
C ILE A 504 -6.86 20.99 -40.57
N ARG A 505 -8.17 21.25 -40.41
CA ARG A 505 -8.92 22.24 -41.21
C ARG A 505 -8.48 23.67 -40.86
N SER A 506 -8.27 23.97 -39.58
CA SER A 506 -7.68 25.22 -39.10
C SER A 506 -6.24 25.45 -39.62
N LEU A 507 -5.43 24.39 -39.68
CA LEU A 507 -4.08 24.44 -40.27
C LEU A 507 -4.11 24.60 -41.79
N LEU A 508 -5.03 23.96 -42.49
CA LEU A 508 -5.20 24.11 -43.94
C LEU A 508 -5.74 25.49 -44.33
N ASP A 509 -6.64 26.06 -43.53
CA ASP A 509 -7.20 27.40 -43.77
C ASP A 509 -6.17 28.50 -43.46
N SER A 510 -5.30 28.32 -42.44
CA SER A 510 -4.18 29.24 -42.18
C SER A 510 -3.07 29.15 -43.23
N LEU A 511 -2.82 27.97 -43.82
CA LEU A 511 -1.90 27.82 -44.95
C LEU A 511 -2.46 28.45 -46.25
N LYS A 512 -3.79 28.41 -46.47
CA LYS A 512 -4.43 29.08 -47.61
C LYS A 512 -4.38 30.61 -47.50
N LEU A 513 -4.53 31.16 -46.29
CA LEU A 513 -4.38 32.61 -46.04
C LEU A 513 -2.94 33.11 -46.26
N ASN A 514 -1.93 32.28 -45.96
CA ASN A 514 -0.52 32.64 -46.20
C ASN A 514 -0.11 32.56 -47.68
N ASN A 515 -0.76 31.70 -48.48
CA ASN A 515 -0.52 31.65 -49.93
C ASN A 515 -1.21 32.79 -50.70
N ALA A 516 -2.30 33.36 -50.20
CA ALA A 516 -2.95 34.53 -50.83
C ALA A 516 -2.11 35.82 -50.67
N ASN A 517 -1.42 35.97 -49.53
CA ASN A 517 -0.58 37.15 -49.26
C ASN A 517 0.81 37.11 -49.93
N SER A 518 1.25 35.95 -50.43
CA SER A 518 2.52 35.81 -51.16
C SER A 518 2.37 35.99 -52.68
N LEU A 519 1.14 35.96 -53.22
CA LEU A 519 0.87 36.16 -54.65
C LEU A 519 0.63 37.63 -55.06
N GLN A 520 0.52 38.57 -54.12
CA GLN A 520 0.38 40.01 -54.43
C GLN A 520 1.69 40.82 -54.40
N LYS A 521 2.85 40.19 -54.13
CA LYS A 521 4.17 40.87 -54.12
C LYS A 521 5.10 40.50 -55.27
N ALA A 522 4.61 39.79 -56.29
CA ALA A 522 5.41 39.36 -57.44
C ALA A 522 4.77 39.71 -58.80
N VAL A 523 4.23 40.91 -58.97
CA VAL A 523 4.00 41.53 -60.29
C VAL A 523 4.25 43.03 -60.13
N GLY A 524 5.47 43.46 -60.46
CA GLY A 524 5.93 44.83 -60.23
C GLY A 524 7.37 45.03 -60.67
N LYS A 525 7.66 44.66 -61.92
CA LYS A 525 8.69 45.26 -62.78
C LYS A 525 8.24 45.16 -64.22
#